data_AF-A0A4Q6EC62-F1
#
_entry.id   AF-A0A4Q6EC62-F1
#
_cell.length_a   1.000
_cell.length_b   1.000
_cell.length_c   1.000
_cell.angle_alpha   90.00
_cell.angle_beta   90.00
_cell.angle_gamma   90.00
#
_symmetry.space_group_name_H-M   'P 1'
#
loop_
_entity.id
_entity.type
_entity.pdbx_description
1 polymer ?
#
loop_
_entity_poly.entity_id
_entity_poly.type
_entity_poly.pdbx_seq_one_letter_code
_entity_poly.pdbx_strand_id
1 'polypeptide(L)'
;MKKAVLLLVIVCTSIACFAQSKLLSYEDIKFLIRNDLDQADTFLLAKGYTLKSKNVKKRNSVYTMPREGRTFINVTLRMDGRRMFMEIETTDVTQYNLIYNSILQYPHKFYLTGVDIETYAMKDQFTAYITINETVPYSPIIKNYSIQIIPDKNAVADRDLN
;
A
#
# COMPACT_ATOMS: atom_id res chain seq x y z
N MET A 1 -15.48 20.99 38.22
CA MET A 1 -14.19 21.07 37.48
C MET A 1 -13.78 19.76 36.80
N LYS A 2 -13.92 18.57 37.44
CA LYS A 2 -13.55 17.27 36.81
C LYS A 2 -14.28 16.95 35.49
N LYS A 3 -15.55 17.37 35.36
CA LYS A 3 -16.37 17.15 34.15
C LYS A 3 -15.92 17.97 32.93
N ALA A 4 -15.33 19.15 33.16
CA ALA A 4 -14.84 20.01 32.06
C ALA A 4 -13.54 19.47 31.46
N VAL A 5 -12.67 18.88 32.28
CA VAL A 5 -11.42 18.26 31.83
C VAL A 5 -11.69 17.01 30.99
N LEU A 6 -12.66 16.18 31.40
CA LEU A 6 -13.04 14.98 30.63
C LEU A 6 -13.59 15.32 29.24
N LEU A 7 -14.40 16.37 29.14
CA LEU A 7 -14.99 16.82 27.87
C LEU A 7 -13.91 17.36 26.92
N LEU A 8 -12.89 18.04 27.46
CA LEU A 8 -11.77 18.56 26.68
C LEU A 8 -10.88 17.43 26.13
N VAL A 9 -10.66 16.37 26.92
CA VAL A 9 -9.92 15.18 26.47
C VAL A 9 -10.66 14.43 25.35
N ILE A 10 -11.99 14.32 25.44
CA ILE A 10 -12.81 13.65 24.40
C ILE A 10 -12.82 14.48 23.10
N VAL A 11 -12.84 15.81 23.18
CA VAL A 11 -12.80 16.69 22.01
C VAL A 11 -11.40 16.72 21.37
N CYS A 12 -10.33 16.69 22.15
CA CYS A 12 -8.97 16.62 21.59
C CYS A 12 -8.68 15.25 20.96
N THR A 13 -9.24 14.16 21.49
CA THR A 13 -9.08 12.81 20.91
C THR A 13 -9.89 12.64 19.62
N SER A 14 -11.06 13.26 19.48
CA SER A 14 -11.82 13.22 18.23
C SER A 14 -11.13 14.01 17.11
N ILE A 15 -10.46 15.12 17.40
CA ILE A 15 -9.70 15.89 16.41
C ILE A 15 -8.43 15.14 15.97
N ALA A 16 -7.76 14.44 16.89
CA ALA A 16 -6.54 13.66 16.57
C ALA A 16 -6.82 12.42 15.71
N CYS A 17 -8.05 11.90 15.71
CA CYS A 17 -8.42 10.69 14.97
C CYS A 17 -8.53 10.92 13.44
N PHE A 18 -8.59 12.17 12.97
CA PHE A 18 -8.72 12.49 11.54
C PHE A 18 -7.39 12.74 10.82
N ALA A 19 -6.24 12.58 11.50
CA ALA A 19 -4.92 12.75 10.90
C ALA A 19 -4.29 11.43 10.38
N GLN A 20 -5.10 10.42 10.06
CA GLN A 20 -4.58 9.19 9.50
C GLN A 20 -3.97 9.48 8.13
N SER A 21 -2.66 9.20 7.98
CA SER A 21 -1.94 9.41 6.73
C SER A 21 -2.63 8.64 5.60
N LYS A 22 -2.96 9.35 4.52
CA LYS A 22 -3.54 8.75 3.30
C LYS A 22 -2.55 7.84 2.57
N LEU A 23 -1.27 7.91 2.91
CA LEU A 23 -0.22 7.05 2.36
C LEU A 23 -0.28 5.65 2.97
N LEU A 24 -0.01 4.62 2.15
CA LEU A 24 0.06 3.23 2.60
C LEU A 24 1.34 2.98 3.38
N SER A 25 1.18 2.58 4.64
CA SER A 25 2.24 2.12 5.51
C SER A 25 2.46 0.60 5.37
N TYR A 26 3.52 0.11 5.99
CA TYR A 26 3.81 -1.33 6.09
C TYR A 26 2.67 -2.14 6.73
N GLU A 27 2.06 -1.61 7.79
CA GLU A 27 0.97 -2.31 8.47
C GLU A 27 -0.30 -2.32 7.61
N ASP A 28 -0.54 -1.28 6.81
CA ASP A 28 -1.63 -1.26 5.85
C ASP A 28 -1.43 -2.34 4.77
N ILE A 29 -0.20 -2.52 4.29
CA ILE A 29 0.16 -3.58 3.35
C ILE A 29 -0.10 -4.96 3.97
N LYS A 30 0.35 -5.19 5.20
CA LYS A 30 0.12 -6.45 5.93
C LYS A 30 -1.37 -6.72 6.12
N PHE A 31 -2.13 -5.69 6.46
CA PHE A 31 -3.58 -5.77 6.58
C PHE A 31 -4.17 -6.20 5.23
N LEU A 32 -3.91 -5.46 4.16
CA LEU A 32 -4.44 -5.75 2.83
C LEU A 32 -4.14 -7.19 2.38
N ILE A 33 -2.90 -7.64 2.54
CA ILE A 33 -2.49 -8.99 2.10
C ILE A 33 -3.24 -10.12 2.83
N ARG A 34 -3.67 -9.88 4.07
CA ARG A 34 -4.36 -10.85 4.94
C ARG A 34 -5.88 -10.74 4.89
N ASN A 35 -6.41 -9.81 4.11
CA ASN A 35 -7.84 -9.58 3.98
C ASN A 35 -8.29 -9.90 2.55
N ASP A 36 -9.59 -10.07 2.35
CA ASP A 36 -10.12 -10.27 1.01
C ASP A 36 -10.28 -8.95 0.25
N LEU A 37 -10.77 -9.03 -0.99
CA LEU A 37 -10.94 -7.82 -1.81
C LEU A 37 -12.01 -6.89 -1.25
N ASP A 38 -13.07 -7.37 -0.62
CA ASP A 38 -14.15 -6.50 -0.18
C ASP A 38 -13.75 -5.72 1.08
N GLN A 39 -13.00 -6.35 1.97
CA GLN A 39 -12.33 -5.69 3.10
C GLN A 39 -11.27 -4.70 2.62
N ALA A 40 -10.45 -5.07 1.63
CA ALA A 40 -9.46 -4.19 1.05
C ALA A 40 -10.08 -2.99 0.32
N ASP A 41 -11.17 -3.20 -0.40
CA ASP A 41 -11.96 -2.15 -1.05
C ASP A 41 -12.44 -1.13 0.01
N THR A 42 -13.03 -1.62 1.11
CA THR A 42 -13.51 -0.78 2.21
C THR A 42 -12.37 0.03 2.83
N PHE A 43 -11.24 -0.62 3.11
CA PHE A 43 -10.07 0.00 3.69
C PHE A 43 -9.47 1.10 2.81
N LEU A 44 -9.28 0.83 1.51
CA LEU A 44 -8.67 1.79 0.58
C LEU A 44 -9.57 3.00 0.34
N LEU A 45 -10.89 2.78 0.21
CA LEU A 45 -11.86 3.87 0.10
C LEU A 45 -11.87 4.75 1.35
N ALA A 46 -11.85 4.14 2.54
CA ALA A 46 -11.80 4.87 3.81
C ALA A 46 -10.50 5.68 3.96
N LYS A 47 -9.38 5.16 3.43
CA LYS A 47 -8.08 5.84 3.40
C LYS A 47 -8.00 6.99 2.37
N GLY A 48 -9.02 7.13 1.52
CA GLY A 48 -9.18 8.21 0.55
C GLY A 48 -8.71 7.88 -0.87
N TYR A 49 -8.47 6.61 -1.18
CA TYR A 49 -8.27 6.17 -2.56
C TYR A 49 -9.60 6.12 -3.30
N THR A 50 -9.54 6.31 -4.62
CA THR A 50 -10.69 6.16 -5.50
C THR A 50 -10.56 4.88 -6.34
N LEU A 51 -11.66 4.13 -6.47
CA LEU A 51 -11.70 2.93 -7.31
C LEU A 51 -11.71 3.36 -8.79
N LYS A 52 -10.67 2.98 -9.54
CA LYS A 52 -10.54 3.26 -10.97
C LYS A 52 -11.14 2.16 -11.84
N SER A 53 -10.96 0.90 -11.45
CA SER A 53 -11.55 -0.24 -12.16
C SER A 53 -11.69 -1.45 -11.25
N LYS A 54 -12.77 -2.22 -11.41
CA LYS A 54 -12.98 -3.50 -10.72
C LYS A 54 -13.35 -4.57 -11.75
N ASN A 55 -12.58 -5.64 -11.80
CA ASN A 55 -12.83 -6.81 -12.65
C ASN A 55 -13.17 -8.00 -11.75
N VAL A 56 -14.46 -8.27 -11.60
CA VAL A 56 -14.96 -9.36 -10.76
C VAL A 56 -14.51 -10.73 -11.27
N LYS A 57 -14.50 -10.94 -12.59
CA LYS A 57 -14.09 -12.22 -13.20
C LYS A 57 -12.62 -12.56 -12.93
N LYS A 58 -11.74 -11.56 -13.02
CA LYS A 58 -10.30 -11.71 -12.74
C LYS A 58 -9.94 -11.46 -11.27
N ARG A 59 -10.93 -11.20 -10.40
CA ARG A 59 -10.76 -10.81 -9.00
C ARG A 59 -9.64 -9.78 -8.82
N ASN A 60 -9.79 -8.67 -9.54
CA ASN A 60 -8.81 -7.59 -9.60
C ASN A 60 -9.49 -6.23 -9.39
N SER A 61 -8.89 -5.38 -8.57
CA SER A 61 -9.34 -4.01 -8.31
C SER A 61 -8.16 -3.05 -8.43
N VAL A 62 -8.36 -1.91 -9.08
CA VAL A 62 -7.35 -0.86 -9.27
C VAL A 62 -7.83 0.42 -8.61
N TYR A 63 -6.99 0.97 -7.76
CA TYR A 63 -7.21 2.18 -6.98
C TYR A 63 -6.22 3.26 -7.39
N THR A 64 -6.64 4.51 -7.25
CA THR A 64 -5.77 5.66 -7.48
C THR A 64 -6.01 6.75 -6.46
N MET A 65 -4.93 7.39 -6.02
CA MET A 65 -4.94 8.61 -5.25
C MET A 65 -4.12 9.66 -6.01
N PRO A 66 -4.78 10.55 -6.78
CA PRO A 66 -4.09 11.68 -7.39
C PRO A 66 -3.60 12.64 -6.30
N ARG A 67 -2.43 13.22 -6.52
CA ARG A 67 -1.85 14.28 -5.69
C ARG A 67 -1.48 15.48 -6.56
N GLU A 68 -1.05 16.55 -5.92
CA GLU A 68 -0.62 17.76 -6.59
C GLU A 68 0.56 17.50 -7.55
N GLY A 69 0.68 18.33 -8.59
CA GLY A 69 1.84 18.31 -9.47
C GLY A 69 1.98 17.06 -10.35
N ARG A 70 0.87 16.41 -10.75
CA ARG A 70 0.85 15.14 -11.53
C ARG A 70 1.44 13.94 -10.77
N THR A 71 1.56 14.07 -9.46
CA THR A 71 1.95 12.97 -8.58
C THR A 71 0.76 12.02 -8.40
N PHE A 72 1.01 10.72 -8.37
CA PHE A 72 -0.04 9.74 -8.14
C PHE A 72 0.47 8.56 -7.33
N ILE A 73 -0.48 7.85 -6.72
CA ILE A 73 -0.27 6.52 -6.13
C ILE A 73 -1.39 5.63 -6.66
N ASN A 74 -1.02 4.61 -7.44
CA ASN A 74 -1.91 3.59 -7.93
C ASN A 74 -1.67 2.30 -7.15
N VAL A 75 -2.75 1.62 -6.80
CA VAL A 75 -2.69 0.35 -6.06
C VAL A 75 -3.54 -0.65 -6.81
N THR A 76 -2.92 -1.71 -7.32
CA THR A 76 -3.60 -2.83 -7.96
C THR A 76 -3.63 -4.00 -7.01
N LEU A 77 -4.82 -4.52 -6.74
CA LEU A 77 -5.03 -5.68 -5.89
C LEU A 77 -5.63 -6.81 -6.71
N ARG A 78 -4.99 -7.98 -6.67
CA ARG A 78 -5.47 -9.18 -7.35
C ARG A 78 -5.51 -10.35 -6.38
N MET A 79 -6.64 -11.04 -6.32
CA MET A 79 -6.77 -12.29 -5.58
C MET A 79 -6.61 -13.50 -6.49
N ASP A 80 -5.69 -14.40 -6.13
CA ASP A 80 -5.62 -15.74 -6.68
C ASP A 80 -5.88 -16.76 -5.56
N GLY A 81 -6.98 -17.50 -5.65
CA GLY A 81 -7.48 -18.31 -4.53
C GLY A 81 -7.71 -17.47 -3.26
N ARG A 82 -6.93 -17.72 -2.21
CA ARG A 82 -6.95 -16.96 -0.95
C ARG A 82 -5.79 -15.97 -0.81
N ARG A 83 -4.95 -15.82 -1.83
CA ARG A 83 -3.72 -15.01 -1.76
C ARG A 83 -3.94 -13.68 -2.46
N MET A 84 -3.64 -12.59 -1.76
CA MET A 84 -3.69 -11.25 -2.32
C MET A 84 -2.32 -10.83 -2.83
N PHE A 85 -2.25 -10.56 -4.13
CA PHE A 85 -1.13 -9.91 -4.79
C PHE A 85 -1.41 -8.43 -4.88
N MET A 86 -0.38 -7.63 -4.65
CA MET A 86 -0.49 -6.17 -4.70
C MET A 86 0.63 -5.59 -5.56
N GLU A 87 0.29 -4.55 -6.29
CA GLU A 87 1.25 -3.70 -6.98
C GLU A 87 0.97 -2.25 -6.62
N ILE A 88 1.99 -1.53 -6.19
CA ILE A 88 1.94 -0.10 -5.92
C ILE A 88 2.81 0.60 -6.96
N GLU A 89 2.21 1.46 -7.76
CA GLU A 89 2.90 2.30 -8.73
C GLU A 89 2.75 3.76 -8.28
N THR A 90 3.85 4.46 -8.10
CA THR A 90 3.82 5.81 -7.53
C THR A 90 4.91 6.70 -8.10
N THR A 91 4.58 7.96 -8.32
CA THR A 91 5.57 9.04 -8.51
C THR A 91 5.79 9.85 -7.23
N ASP A 92 5.04 9.56 -6.17
CA ASP A 92 5.20 10.16 -4.83
C ASP A 92 6.39 9.52 -4.09
N VAL A 93 7.46 10.31 -3.93
CA VAL A 93 8.65 9.90 -3.19
C VAL A 93 8.37 9.63 -1.71
N THR A 94 7.37 10.29 -1.13
CA THR A 94 6.99 10.08 0.28
C THR A 94 6.37 8.71 0.47
N GLN A 95 5.50 8.30 -0.47
CA GLN A 95 4.91 6.97 -0.47
C GLN A 95 5.98 5.89 -0.66
N TYR A 96 6.90 6.10 -1.60
CA TYR A 96 8.03 5.21 -1.82
C TYR A 96 8.87 5.07 -0.55
N ASN A 97 9.35 6.18 0.00
CA ASN A 97 10.20 6.19 1.20
C ASN A 97 9.53 5.55 2.40
N LEU A 98 8.22 5.77 2.57
CA LEU A 98 7.45 5.18 3.67
C LEU A 98 7.50 3.64 3.63
N ILE A 99 7.36 3.06 2.43
CA ILE A 99 7.44 1.60 2.25
C ILE A 99 8.89 1.15 2.33
N TYR A 100 9.78 1.75 1.54
CA TYR A 100 11.19 1.38 1.44
C TYR A 100 11.89 1.36 2.81
N ASN A 101 11.77 2.45 3.58
CA ASN A 101 12.41 2.54 4.90
C ASN A 101 11.85 1.52 5.89
N SER A 102 10.58 1.13 5.74
CA SER A 102 9.95 0.13 6.62
C SER A 102 10.41 -1.30 6.33
N ILE A 103 10.91 -1.58 5.12
CA ILE A 103 11.33 -2.92 4.70
C ILE A 103 12.85 -3.09 4.57
N LEU A 104 13.61 -2.00 4.64
CA LEU A 104 15.07 -2.00 4.49
C LEU A 104 15.79 -2.92 5.49
N GLN A 105 15.20 -3.16 6.65
CA GLN A 105 15.75 -4.02 7.71
C GLN A 105 15.65 -5.53 7.42
N TYR A 106 14.86 -5.94 6.42
CA TYR A 106 14.65 -7.36 6.12
C TYR A 106 15.72 -7.92 5.16
N PRO A 107 15.89 -9.26 5.11
CA PRO A 107 16.83 -9.89 4.20
C PRO A 107 16.67 -9.40 2.76
N HIS A 108 17.74 -8.81 2.24
CA HIS A 108 17.80 -8.17 0.95
C HIS A 108 18.64 -8.99 -0.03
N LYS A 109 18.12 -9.17 -1.26
CA LYS A 109 18.87 -9.67 -2.40
C LYS A 109 18.74 -8.67 -3.54
N PHE A 110 19.88 -8.24 -4.06
CA PHE A 110 19.95 -7.39 -5.24
C PHE A 110 20.23 -8.24 -6.48
N TYR A 111 19.39 -8.12 -7.50
CA TYR A 111 19.60 -8.80 -8.78
C TYR A 111 19.88 -7.77 -9.87
N LEU A 112 21.11 -7.81 -10.39
CA LEU A 112 21.52 -7.02 -11.55
C LEU A 112 21.04 -7.73 -12.82
N THR A 113 19.81 -7.47 -13.26
CA THR A 113 19.30 -7.99 -14.54
C THR A 113 18.57 -6.90 -15.32
N GLY A 114 19.28 -5.98 -15.96
CA GLY A 114 18.78 -4.99 -16.95
C GLY A 114 17.76 -3.95 -16.46
N VAL A 115 17.14 -4.24 -15.32
CA VAL A 115 16.24 -3.43 -14.50
C VAL A 115 16.79 -3.63 -13.09
N ASP A 116 17.15 -2.56 -12.41
CA ASP A 116 17.65 -2.65 -11.03
C ASP A 116 16.48 -3.07 -10.14
N ILE A 117 16.47 -4.35 -9.74
CA ILE A 117 15.44 -4.95 -8.89
C ILE A 117 16.02 -5.23 -7.51
N GLU A 118 15.45 -4.57 -6.51
CA GLU A 118 15.71 -4.83 -5.10
C GLU A 118 14.64 -5.77 -4.55
N THR A 119 15.06 -6.88 -3.95
CA THR A 119 14.14 -7.89 -3.39
C THR A 119 14.28 -7.95 -1.88
N TYR A 120 13.18 -7.78 -1.16
CA TYR A 120 13.10 -7.85 0.30
C TYR A 120 12.15 -8.98 0.72
N ALA A 121 12.65 -9.92 1.53
CA ALA A 121 11.88 -11.07 2.00
C ALA A 121 11.44 -10.88 3.46
N MET A 122 10.16 -10.59 3.68
CA MET A 122 9.55 -10.54 5.01
C MET A 122 9.01 -11.92 5.35
N LYS A 123 9.78 -12.67 6.14
CA LYS A 123 9.48 -14.05 6.53
C LYS A 123 8.03 -14.18 7.04
N ASP A 124 7.31 -15.19 6.54
CA ASP A 124 5.93 -15.52 6.89
C ASP A 124 4.90 -14.41 6.59
N GLN A 125 5.27 -13.42 5.78
CA GLN A 125 4.40 -12.30 5.41
C GLN A 125 4.32 -12.14 3.88
N PHE A 126 5.35 -11.59 3.26
CA PHE A 126 5.40 -11.36 1.81
C PHE A 126 6.82 -11.10 1.33
N THR A 127 7.01 -11.19 0.02
CA THR A 127 8.22 -10.72 -0.67
C THR A 127 7.88 -9.46 -1.44
N ALA A 128 8.66 -8.39 -1.24
CA ALA A 128 8.56 -7.16 -2.00
C ALA A 128 9.66 -7.10 -3.06
N TYR A 129 9.28 -6.74 -4.29
CA TYR A 129 10.18 -6.44 -5.40
C TYR A 129 10.01 -4.96 -5.71
N ILE A 130 11.11 -4.20 -5.65
CA ILE A 130 11.11 -2.77 -5.89
C ILE A 130 11.87 -2.51 -7.18
N THR A 131 11.28 -1.68 -8.03
CA THR A 131 11.86 -1.23 -9.28
C THR A 131 11.70 0.27 -9.42
N ILE A 132 12.77 0.94 -9.81
CA ILE A 132 12.77 2.36 -10.13
C ILE A 132 12.81 2.50 -11.65
N ASN A 133 11.69 2.94 -12.23
CA ASN A 133 11.54 3.16 -13.65
C ASN A 133 11.71 4.65 -13.99
N GLU A 134 12.36 4.92 -15.11
CA GLU A 134 12.39 6.26 -15.70
C GLU A 134 11.05 6.55 -16.38
N THR A 135 10.48 7.75 -16.18
CA THR A 135 9.23 8.13 -16.84
C THR A 135 9.48 8.56 -18.29
N VAL A 136 8.57 8.24 -19.21
CA VAL A 136 8.57 8.75 -20.60
C VAL A 136 7.48 9.82 -20.75
N PRO A 137 7.78 11.03 -21.25
CA PRO A 137 9.10 11.52 -21.68
C PRO A 137 10.09 11.67 -20.51
N TYR A 138 11.37 11.41 -20.77
CA TYR A 138 12.42 11.41 -19.77
C TYR A 138 12.44 12.73 -18.99
N SER A 139 12.29 12.63 -17.67
CA SER A 139 12.47 13.74 -16.74
C SER A 139 13.40 13.27 -15.62
N PRO A 140 14.57 13.89 -15.44
CA PRO A 140 15.49 13.49 -14.38
C PRO A 140 14.92 13.76 -12.97
N ILE A 141 13.83 14.52 -12.88
CA ILE A 141 13.17 14.91 -11.63
C ILE A 141 12.03 13.92 -11.29
N ILE A 142 11.41 13.30 -12.28
CA ILE A 142 10.24 12.43 -12.08
C ILE A 142 10.68 10.98 -12.24
N LYS A 143 10.63 10.24 -11.14
CA LYS A 143 10.85 8.79 -11.11
C LYS A 143 9.52 8.09 -10.89
N ASN A 144 9.32 6.94 -11.52
CA ASN A 144 8.18 6.08 -11.25
C ASN A 144 8.67 4.86 -10.46
N TYR A 145 8.15 4.70 -9.25
CA TYR A 145 8.47 3.58 -8.38
C TYR A 145 7.40 2.51 -8.53
N SER A 146 7.80 1.29 -8.84
CA SER A 146 6.93 0.11 -8.82
C SER A 146 7.35 -0.79 -7.67
N ILE A 147 6.39 -1.15 -6.83
CA ILE A 147 6.57 -2.06 -5.69
C ILE A 147 5.58 -3.21 -5.88
N GLN A 148 6.10 -4.38 -6.24
CA GLN A 148 5.30 -5.60 -6.36
C GLN A 148 5.40 -6.40 -5.08
N ILE A 149 4.25 -6.86 -4.60
CA ILE A 149 4.13 -7.55 -3.32
C ILE A 149 3.49 -8.90 -3.56
N ILE A 150 4.26 -9.94 -3.24
CA ILE A 150 3.87 -11.34 -3.40
C ILE A 150 3.66 -11.95 -2.01
N PRO A 151 2.45 -12.41 -1.69
CA PRO A 151 2.16 -12.98 -0.38
C PRO A 151 2.97 -14.26 -0.16
N ASP A 152 3.45 -14.45 1.08
CA ASP A 152 3.99 -15.75 1.47
C ASP A 152 2.91 -16.83 1.39
N LYS A 153 3.31 -18.10 1.27
CA LYS A 153 2.36 -19.23 1.25
C LYS A 153 1.41 -19.26 2.45
N ASN A 154 1.85 -18.73 3.60
CA ASN A 154 1.11 -18.66 4.86
C ASN A 154 0.23 -17.41 4.98
N ALA A 155 0.44 -16.39 4.13
CA ALA A 155 -0.36 -15.18 4.11
C ALA A 155 -1.60 -15.38 3.23
N VAL A 156 -2.71 -15.71 3.88
CA VAL A 156 -4.00 -15.98 3.23
C VAL A 156 -5.06 -15.03 3.76
N ALA A 157 -6.01 -14.67 2.90
CA ALA A 157 -7.15 -13.85 3.25
C ALA A 157 -8.04 -14.55 4.28
N ASP A 158 -8.34 -13.86 5.36
CA ASP A 158 -9.34 -14.25 6.35
C ASP A 158 -10.73 -13.90 5.82
N ARG A 159 -11.61 -14.91 5.73
CA ARG A 159 -12.98 -14.75 5.22
C ARG A 159 -14.03 -14.66 6.32
N ASP A 160 -13.60 -14.71 7.57
CA ASP A 160 -14.50 -14.79 8.71
C ASP A 160 -14.83 -13.37 9.16
N LEU A 161 -15.91 -12.81 8.61
CA LEU A 161 -16.80 -11.79 9.20
C LEU A 161 -17.99 -11.60 8.23
N ASN A 162 -18.89 -12.59 8.22
CA ASN A 162 -20.29 -12.43 7.80
C ASN A 162 -21.14 -12.20 9.05
#